data_AF-A0A8J4U048-F1
#
_entry.id   AF-A0A8J4U048-F1
#
_cell.length_a   1.000
_cell.length_b   1.000
_cell.length_c   1.000
_cell.angle_alpha   90.00
_cell.angle_beta   90.00
_cell.angle_gamma   90.00
#
_symmetry.space_group_name_H-M   'P 1'
#
loop_
_entity.id
_entity.type
_entity.pdbx_description
1 polymer ?
#
loop_
_entity_poly.entity_id
_entity_poly.type
_entity_poly.pdbx_seq_one_letter_code
_entity_poly.pdbx_strand_id
1 'polypeptide(L)'
;MMMALPSDPVTLACPPPPQTELNSFLWTVRRPPPQPPSYLFGTIHVPYTRVWDFVPESSKRAFRSSTSVFFELNLTDPVTVSKLASCQLLPNGESLRSLLPRDIYLRLKRHLDYVRHMMPAWVRAEQRFYADYLFKAIAGDWERKRPVWVMLMVNSLTEWDVRWRGAPVLDLFLAREAERMGKRTGAVENVEEQCHPLNGLSFSQVSVSVCVCGWLKKSVCPDCAVL
;
A
#
# COMPACT_ATOMS: atom_id res chain seq x y z
N MET A 1 -42.13 -29.32 -5.95
CA MET A 1 -40.80 -29.86 -5.70
C MET A 1 -39.80 -28.77 -6.06
N MET A 2 -39.33 -28.04 -5.06
CA MET A 2 -38.52 -26.83 -5.21
C MET A 2 -37.05 -27.25 -5.09
N MET A 3 -36.30 -27.20 -6.19
CA MET A 3 -34.85 -27.41 -6.15
C MET A 3 -34.18 -26.09 -5.75
N ALA A 4 -33.53 -26.10 -4.59
CA ALA A 4 -32.67 -25.02 -4.15
C ALA A 4 -31.36 -25.04 -4.95
N LEU A 5 -30.99 -23.88 -5.51
CA LEU A 5 -29.68 -23.67 -6.11
C LEU A 5 -28.63 -23.59 -4.99
N PRO A 6 -27.41 -24.15 -5.17
CA PRO A 6 -26.35 -24.01 -4.19
C PRO A 6 -25.90 -22.56 -4.12
N SER A 7 -26.03 -21.97 -2.93
CA SER A 7 -25.39 -20.73 -2.53
C SER A 7 -23.95 -21.03 -2.15
N ASP A 8 -22.99 -20.74 -3.04
CA ASP A 8 -21.61 -20.40 -2.66
C ASP A 8 -20.86 -19.86 -3.88
N PRO A 9 -20.40 -18.59 -3.88
CA PRO A 9 -19.42 -18.15 -4.86
C PRO A 9 -18.07 -18.75 -4.44
N VAL A 10 -17.69 -19.87 -5.06
CA VAL A 10 -16.33 -20.38 -5.01
C VAL A 10 -15.42 -19.27 -5.54
N THR A 11 -14.77 -18.56 -4.63
CA THR A 11 -13.60 -17.74 -4.91
C THR A 11 -12.57 -18.66 -5.56
N LEU A 12 -12.32 -18.44 -6.85
CA LEU A 12 -11.14 -18.95 -7.56
C LEU A 12 -9.89 -18.28 -6.95
N ALA A 13 -9.52 -18.69 -5.74
CA ALA A 13 -8.25 -18.34 -5.13
C ALA A 13 -7.27 -19.47 -5.46
N CYS A 14 -6.20 -19.17 -6.18
CA CYS A 14 -5.09 -20.10 -6.33
C CYS A 14 -4.58 -20.46 -4.93
N PRO A 15 -4.56 -21.76 -4.55
CA PRO A 15 -3.99 -22.15 -3.26
C PRO A 15 -2.52 -21.73 -3.22
N PRO A 16 -2.00 -21.29 -2.06
CA PRO A 16 -0.60 -20.95 -1.94
C PRO A 16 0.26 -22.18 -2.26
N PRO A 17 1.38 -22.01 -2.99
CA PRO A 17 2.25 -23.12 -3.32
C PRO A 17 2.88 -23.71 -2.04
N PRO A 18 3.38 -24.96 -2.09
CA PRO A 18 4.07 -25.58 -0.97
C PRO A 18 5.21 -24.70 -0.45
N GLN A 19 5.43 -24.69 0.86
CA GLN A 19 6.45 -23.86 1.52
C GLN A 19 7.88 -24.09 0.99
N THR A 20 8.15 -25.28 0.44
CA THR A 20 9.43 -25.66 -0.18
C THR A 20 9.72 -24.95 -1.49
N GLU A 21 8.70 -24.38 -2.14
CA GLU A 21 8.80 -23.69 -3.44
C GLU A 21 8.82 -22.16 -3.31
N LEU A 22 8.62 -21.63 -2.10
CA LEU A 22 8.58 -20.19 -1.87
C LEU A 22 9.99 -19.61 -1.67
N ASN A 23 10.30 -18.56 -2.43
CA ASN A 23 11.45 -17.70 -2.17
C ASN A 23 11.17 -16.85 -0.92
N SER A 24 12.00 -16.97 0.11
CA SER A 24 11.78 -16.31 1.40
C SER A 24 12.06 -14.82 1.43
N PHE A 25 12.77 -14.27 0.43
CA PHE A 25 13.32 -12.91 0.46
C PHE A 25 13.91 -12.56 1.85
N LEU A 26 14.51 -13.57 2.49
CA LEU A 26 15.06 -13.53 3.84
C LEU A 26 16.56 -13.76 3.73
N TRP A 27 17.33 -12.71 3.99
CA TRP A 27 18.78 -12.80 4.06
C TRP A 27 19.21 -13.00 5.51
N THR A 28 20.12 -13.95 5.73
CA THR A 28 20.69 -14.21 7.05
C THR A 28 22.10 -13.63 7.12
N VAL A 29 22.30 -12.70 8.05
CA VAL A 29 23.61 -12.14 8.39
C VAL A 29 24.17 -12.95 9.55
N ARG A 30 25.15 -13.81 9.25
CA ARG A 30 25.82 -14.64 10.25
C ARG A 30 26.69 -13.77 11.15
N ARG A 31 26.67 -14.07 12.46
CA ARG A 31 27.53 -13.43 13.45
C ARG A 31 28.38 -14.49 14.18
N PRO A 32 29.59 -14.13 14.65
CA PRO A 32 30.41 -15.05 15.42
C PRO A 32 29.68 -15.51 16.69
N PRO A 33 29.76 -16.80 17.06
CA PRO A 33 29.27 -17.28 18.35
C PRO A 33 29.85 -16.44 19.50
N PRO A 34 29.08 -16.13 20.56
CA PRO A 34 27.73 -16.63 20.88
C PRO A 34 26.56 -15.76 20.33
N GLN A 35 26.82 -14.83 19.40
CA GLN A 35 25.80 -13.89 18.95
C GLN A 35 24.79 -14.57 18.00
N PRO A 36 23.47 -14.41 18.21
CA PRO A 36 22.47 -14.96 17.29
C PRO A 36 22.57 -14.30 15.91
N PRO A 37 22.15 -14.92 14.80
CA PRO A 37 22.15 -14.26 13.49
C PRO A 37 21.24 -13.02 13.47
N SER A 38 21.50 -12.13 12.53
CA SER A 38 20.55 -11.06 12.15
C SER A 38 19.87 -11.43 10.83
N TYR A 39 18.67 -10.89 10.60
CA TYR A 39 17.90 -11.17 9.40
C TYR A 39 17.50 -9.86 8.72
N LEU A 40 17.56 -9.85 7.39
CA LEU A 40 16.95 -8.82 6.56
C LEU A 40 15.79 -9.47 5.81
N PHE A 41 14.61 -8.87 5.89
CA PHE A 41 13.41 -9.35 5.23
C PHE A 41 12.76 -8.19 4.49
N GLY A 42 12.64 -8.32 3.17
CA GLY A 42 11.98 -7.31 2.34
C GLY A 42 10.47 -7.40 2.47
N THR A 43 9.80 -6.26 2.62
CA THR A 43 8.32 -6.20 2.60
C THR A 43 7.83 -5.45 1.38
N ILE A 44 6.56 -5.61 1.07
CA ILE A 44 5.84 -4.82 0.07
C ILE A 44 4.64 -4.17 0.74
N HIS A 45 4.33 -2.92 0.37
CA HIS A 45 3.18 -2.17 0.92
C HIS A 45 1.85 -2.69 0.35
N VAL A 46 1.45 -3.86 0.81
CA VAL A 46 0.17 -4.49 0.50
C VAL A 46 -0.48 -4.98 1.80
N PRO A 47 -1.81 -5.06 1.86
CA PRO A 47 -2.51 -5.58 3.02
C PRO A 47 -1.97 -6.97 3.43
N TYR A 48 -1.65 -7.15 4.72
CA TYR A 48 -1.07 -8.42 5.20
C TYR A 48 -1.95 -9.62 4.87
N THR A 49 -3.28 -9.45 4.90
CA THR A 49 -4.28 -10.49 4.58
C THR A 49 -4.17 -11.04 3.16
N ARG A 50 -3.49 -10.33 2.24
CA ARG A 50 -3.28 -10.80 0.86
C ARG A 50 -2.02 -11.65 0.70
N VAL A 51 -1.04 -11.46 1.58
CA VAL A 51 0.32 -12.00 1.38
C VAL A 51 0.77 -12.92 2.49
N TRP A 52 0.10 -12.93 3.64
CA TRP A 52 0.55 -13.66 4.83
C TRP A 52 0.74 -15.16 4.59
N ASP A 53 -0.14 -15.78 3.81
CA ASP A 53 -0.04 -17.21 3.48
C ASP A 53 1.10 -17.52 2.50
N PHE A 54 1.56 -16.51 1.76
CA PHE A 54 2.70 -16.57 0.85
C PHE A 54 4.02 -16.16 1.51
N VAL A 55 3.99 -15.66 2.75
CA VAL A 55 5.22 -15.42 3.53
C VAL A 55 5.75 -16.78 4.04
N PRO A 56 7.01 -17.15 3.73
CA PRO A 56 7.50 -18.46 4.12
C PRO A 56 7.65 -18.65 5.63
N GLU A 57 7.48 -19.89 6.10
CA GLU A 57 7.62 -20.24 7.52
C GLU A 57 9.04 -20.00 8.06
N SER A 58 10.06 -19.99 7.19
CA SER A 58 11.41 -19.56 7.58
C SER A 58 11.42 -18.09 8.04
N SER A 59 10.77 -17.19 7.30
CA SER A 59 10.65 -15.76 7.66
C SER A 59 9.81 -15.56 8.92
N LYS A 60 8.69 -16.29 9.05
CA LYS A 60 7.85 -16.23 10.26
C LYS A 60 8.60 -16.76 11.49
N ARG A 61 9.39 -17.84 11.36
CA ARG A 61 10.24 -18.34 12.45
C ARG A 61 11.35 -17.36 12.82
N ALA A 62 12.03 -16.76 11.84
CA ALA A 62 13.02 -15.73 12.08
C ALA A 62 12.41 -14.57 12.89
N PHE A 63 11.28 -14.03 12.44
CA PHE A 63 10.53 -12.98 13.17
C PHE A 63 10.18 -13.39 14.61
N ARG A 64 9.62 -14.60 14.81
CA ARG A 64 9.27 -15.12 16.14
C ARG A 64 10.49 -15.23 17.06
N SER A 65 11.62 -15.71 16.53
CA SER A 65 12.87 -15.93 17.29
C SER A 65 13.64 -14.64 17.63
N SER A 66 13.48 -13.58 16.84
CA SER A 66 14.19 -12.32 17.06
C SER A 66 13.67 -11.57 18.30
N THR A 67 14.57 -11.05 19.12
CA THR A 67 14.21 -10.21 20.28
C THR A 67 14.03 -8.73 19.91
N SER A 68 14.59 -8.32 18.77
CA SER A 68 14.48 -6.96 18.23
C SER A 68 14.08 -7.01 16.76
N VAL A 69 13.23 -6.08 16.33
CA VAL A 69 12.79 -5.94 14.93
C VAL A 69 12.73 -4.46 14.58
N PHE A 70 13.39 -4.06 13.49
CA PHE A 70 13.42 -2.68 13.03
C PHE A 70 12.75 -2.60 11.65
N PHE A 71 12.01 -1.53 11.43
CA PHE A 71 11.28 -1.24 10.19
C PHE A 71 11.87 -0.01 9.52
N GLU A 72 11.53 0.26 8.26
CA GLU A 72 11.95 1.48 7.56
C GLU A 72 11.54 2.72 8.36
N LEU A 73 10.25 2.82 8.68
CA LEU A 73 9.67 3.91 9.46
C LEU A 73 8.91 3.39 10.67
N ASN A 74 8.80 4.23 11.70
CA ASN A 74 7.95 3.95 12.85
C ASN A 74 6.49 4.32 12.55
N LEU A 75 5.77 3.44 11.86
CA LEU A 75 4.37 3.67 11.47
C LEU A 75 3.37 3.51 12.63
N THR A 76 3.80 3.13 13.83
CA THR A 76 2.96 3.14 15.04
C THR A 76 3.00 4.48 15.77
N ASP A 77 3.99 5.34 15.47
CA ASP A 77 4.08 6.70 15.99
C ASP A 77 3.22 7.68 15.18
N PRO A 78 2.20 8.32 15.79
CA PRO A 78 1.36 9.30 15.11
C PRO A 78 2.14 10.52 14.58
N VAL A 79 3.29 10.87 15.19
CA VAL A 79 4.13 11.98 14.70
C VAL A 79 4.75 11.63 13.34
N THR A 80 5.29 10.42 13.19
CA THR A 80 5.82 9.92 11.91
C THR A 80 4.74 9.92 10.83
N VAL A 81 3.55 9.39 11.15
CA VAL A 81 2.41 9.36 10.22
C VAL A 81 2.00 10.78 9.79
N SER A 82 1.95 11.72 10.72
CA SER A 82 1.60 13.13 10.44
C SER A 82 2.64 13.81 9.54
N LYS A 83 3.93 13.60 9.82
CA LYS A 83 5.02 14.12 8.97
C LYS A 83 4.96 13.54 7.55
N LEU A 84 4.72 12.22 7.42
CA LEU A 84 4.54 11.58 6.12
C LEU A 84 3.36 12.15 5.36
N ALA A 85 2.22 12.37 6.01
CA ALA A 85 1.06 12.98 5.38
C ALA A 85 1.37 14.41 4.89
N SER A 86 2.08 15.19 5.71
CA SER A 86 2.47 16.56 5.39
C SER A 86 3.46 16.63 4.23
N CYS A 87 4.41 15.69 4.14
CA CYS A 87 5.42 15.69 3.09
C CYS A 87 4.86 15.44 1.69
N GLN A 88 3.63 14.90 1.58
CA GLN A 88 2.96 14.70 0.30
C GLN A 88 2.42 15.99 -0.31
N LEU A 89 2.34 17.06 0.49
CA LEU A 89 1.68 18.30 0.11
C LEU A 89 2.62 19.23 -0.67
N LEU A 90 2.00 20.00 -1.55
CA LEU A 90 2.58 21.16 -2.20
C LEU A 90 2.80 22.29 -1.18
N PRO A 91 3.80 23.17 -1.40
CA PRO A 91 3.99 24.38 -0.63
C PRO A 91 2.69 25.20 -0.50
N ASN A 92 2.62 26.04 0.53
CA ASN A 92 1.45 26.87 0.77
C ASN A 92 1.19 27.84 -0.39
N GLY A 93 -0.06 27.91 -0.84
CA GLY A 93 -0.46 28.74 -1.98
C GLY A 93 -0.38 28.03 -3.34
N GLU A 94 0.29 26.88 -3.43
CA GLU A 94 0.34 26.08 -4.65
C GLU A 94 -0.78 25.05 -4.71
N SER A 95 -1.18 24.68 -5.93
CA SER A 95 -2.14 23.62 -6.19
C SER A 95 -1.85 22.91 -7.51
N LEU A 96 -2.36 21.69 -7.68
CA LEU A 96 -2.28 20.99 -8.95
C LEU A 96 -2.95 21.74 -10.10
N ARG A 97 -3.93 22.60 -9.81
CA ARG A 97 -4.60 23.41 -10.83
C ARG A 97 -3.63 24.36 -11.54
N SER A 98 -2.61 24.86 -10.84
CA SER A 98 -1.58 25.74 -11.41
C SER A 98 -0.39 24.97 -12.00
N LEU A 99 -0.20 23.70 -11.63
CA LEU A 99 0.95 22.89 -12.07
C LEU A 99 0.63 21.96 -13.25
N LEU A 100 -0.60 21.46 -13.34
CA LEU A 100 -1.00 20.52 -14.36
C LEU A 100 -1.58 21.23 -15.59
N PRO A 101 -1.34 20.69 -16.81
CA PRO A 101 -2.11 21.08 -17.99
C PRO A 101 -3.62 20.96 -17.73
N ARG A 102 -4.40 21.92 -18.26
CA ARG A 102 -5.83 22.05 -17.98
C ARG A 102 -6.62 20.77 -18.29
N ASP A 103 -6.28 20.09 -19.39
CA ASP A 103 -6.90 18.84 -19.83
C ASP A 103 -6.62 17.69 -18.84
N ILE A 104 -5.38 17.56 -18.37
CA ILE A 104 -4.98 16.54 -17.39
C ILE A 104 -5.67 16.78 -16.05
N TYR A 105 -5.69 18.02 -15.57
CA TYR A 105 -6.40 18.38 -14.34
C TYR A 105 -7.90 18.02 -14.42
N LEU A 106 -8.56 18.33 -15.54
CA LEU A 106 -9.97 18.01 -15.74
C LEU A 106 -10.22 16.50 -15.83
N ARG A 107 -9.33 15.73 -16.49
CA ARG A 107 -9.41 14.26 -16.53
C ARG A 107 -9.28 13.65 -15.13
N LEU A 108 -8.29 14.11 -14.36
CA LEU A 108 -8.10 13.67 -12.97
C LEU A 108 -9.32 13.97 -12.11
N LYS A 109 -9.85 15.20 -12.19
CA LYS A 109 -11.07 15.58 -11.45
C LYS A 109 -12.25 14.67 -11.78
N ARG A 110 -12.55 14.46 -13.07
CA ARG A 110 -13.64 13.57 -13.51
C ARG A 110 -13.44 12.13 -13.01
N HIS A 111 -12.20 11.64 -13.02
CA HIS A 111 -11.91 10.30 -12.53
C HIS A 111 -12.13 10.18 -11.02
N LEU A 112 -11.69 11.16 -10.23
CA LEU A 112 -11.93 11.16 -8.79
C LEU A 112 -13.43 11.29 -8.45
N ASP A 113 -14.19 12.06 -9.22
CA ASP A 113 -15.65 12.12 -9.11
C ASP A 113 -16.30 10.76 -9.40
N TYR A 114 -15.84 10.06 -10.45
CA TYR A 114 -16.27 8.69 -10.76
C TYR A 114 -15.93 7.72 -9.62
N VAL A 115 -14.69 7.73 -9.12
CA VAL A 115 -14.26 6.86 -8.02
C VAL A 115 -15.09 7.12 -6.76
N ARG A 116 -15.36 8.39 -6.42
CA ARG A 116 -16.22 8.75 -5.29
C ARG A 116 -17.62 8.16 -5.44
N HIS A 117 -18.19 8.22 -6.64
CA HIS A 117 -19.51 7.65 -6.94
C HIS A 117 -19.52 6.12 -6.86
N MET A 118 -18.44 5.46 -7.29
CA MET A 118 -18.32 4.00 -7.26
C MET A 118 -17.94 3.43 -5.88
N MET A 119 -17.36 4.24 -4.99
CA MET A 119 -16.89 3.83 -3.68
C MET A 119 -17.90 2.99 -2.87
N PRO A 120 -19.21 3.32 -2.81
CA PRO A 120 -20.21 2.49 -2.11
C PRO A 120 -20.41 1.09 -2.72
N ALA A 121 -20.17 0.93 -4.02
CA ALA A 121 -20.26 -0.37 -4.68
C ALA A 121 -18.99 -1.22 -4.46
N TRP A 122 -17.83 -0.59 -4.27
CA TRP A 122 -16.54 -1.26 -4.10
C TRP A 122 -16.23 -1.69 -2.66
N VAL A 123 -16.80 -1.00 -1.67
CA VAL A 123 -16.66 -1.39 -0.26
C VAL A 123 -17.59 -2.55 0.10
N ARG A 124 -17.29 -3.24 1.21
CA ARG A 124 -18.18 -4.30 1.73
C ARG A 124 -19.56 -3.73 2.06
N ALA A 125 -20.61 -4.54 1.94
CA ALA A 125 -22.00 -4.11 2.15
C ALA A 125 -22.20 -3.40 3.50
N GLU A 126 -21.56 -3.91 4.55
CA GLU A 126 -21.57 -3.35 5.91
C GLU A 126 -20.90 -1.97 6.01
N GLN A 127 -19.99 -1.63 5.09
CA GLN A 127 -19.18 -0.41 5.13
C GLN A 127 -19.69 0.68 4.19
N ARG A 128 -20.83 0.48 3.52
CA ARG A 128 -21.37 1.43 2.52
C ARG A 128 -21.58 2.84 3.05
N PHE A 129 -22.04 2.96 4.30
CA PHE A 129 -22.25 4.26 4.95
C PHE A 129 -20.95 5.05 5.17
N TYR A 130 -19.80 4.37 5.18
CA TYR A 130 -18.48 4.95 5.39
C TYR A 130 -17.76 5.31 4.08
N ALA A 131 -18.37 5.04 2.92
CA ALA A 131 -17.72 5.20 1.62
C ALA A 131 -17.23 6.64 1.35
N ASP A 132 -18.03 7.67 1.68
CA ASP A 132 -17.60 9.07 1.47
C ASP A 132 -16.45 9.47 2.41
N TYR A 133 -16.47 8.99 3.66
CA TYR A 133 -15.35 9.17 4.58
C TYR A 133 -14.10 8.48 4.03
N LEU A 134 -14.22 7.23 3.58
CA LEU A 134 -13.08 6.49 3.03
C LEU A 134 -12.48 7.20 1.81
N PHE A 135 -13.33 7.72 0.91
CA PHE A 135 -12.87 8.53 -0.20
C PHE A 135 -12.08 9.77 0.29
N LYS A 136 -12.61 10.51 1.25
CA LYS A 136 -11.92 11.67 1.84
C LYS A 136 -10.61 11.29 2.54
N ALA A 137 -10.55 10.14 3.20
CA ALA A 137 -9.34 9.66 3.85
C ALA A 137 -8.22 9.31 2.84
N ILE A 138 -8.58 8.84 1.64
CA ILE A 138 -7.61 8.45 0.60
C ILE A 138 -7.26 9.64 -0.31
N ALA A 139 -8.28 10.32 -0.82
CA ALA A 139 -8.18 11.31 -1.89
C ALA A 139 -8.64 12.71 -1.47
N GLY A 140 -8.87 12.94 -0.18
CA GLY A 140 -9.09 14.28 0.36
C GLY A 140 -7.92 15.20 0.05
N ASP A 141 -8.24 16.47 -0.22
CA ASP A 141 -7.29 17.52 -0.55
C ASP A 141 -6.30 17.14 -1.66
N TRP A 142 -6.71 16.28 -2.60
CA TRP A 142 -5.85 15.81 -3.68
C TRP A 142 -5.24 16.98 -4.48
N GLU A 143 -5.94 18.10 -4.61
CA GLU A 143 -5.45 19.31 -5.27
C GLU A 143 -4.21 19.92 -4.62
N ARG A 144 -3.98 19.63 -3.33
CA ARG A 144 -2.82 20.07 -2.57
C ARG A 144 -1.69 19.05 -2.57
N LYS A 145 -1.87 17.84 -3.09
CA LYS A 145 -0.81 16.83 -3.15
C LYS A 145 0.14 17.10 -4.32
N ARG A 146 1.42 16.75 -4.17
CA ARG A 146 2.39 16.84 -5.27
C ARG A 146 2.05 15.79 -6.35
N PRO A 147 2.41 16.02 -7.63
CA PRO A 147 2.02 15.14 -8.74
C PRO A 147 2.34 13.65 -8.55
N VAL A 148 3.51 13.31 -8.00
CA VAL A 148 3.89 11.91 -7.74
C VAL A 148 2.93 11.22 -6.75
N TRP A 149 2.51 11.91 -5.70
CA TRP A 149 1.61 11.35 -4.68
C TRP A 149 0.21 11.17 -5.22
N VAL A 150 -0.23 12.06 -6.11
CA VAL A 150 -1.50 11.93 -6.83
C VAL A 150 -1.47 10.71 -7.75
N MET A 151 -0.37 10.50 -8.48
CA MET A 151 -0.19 9.29 -9.30
C MET A 151 -0.29 8.03 -8.43
N LEU A 152 0.48 7.94 -7.35
CA LEU A 152 0.47 6.78 -6.46
C LEU A 152 -0.93 6.54 -5.86
N MET A 153 -1.60 7.62 -5.44
CA MET A 153 -2.97 7.60 -4.94
C MET A 153 -3.93 7.05 -6.00
N VAL A 154 -3.97 7.62 -7.20
CA VAL A 154 -4.83 7.16 -8.32
C VAL A 154 -4.55 5.70 -8.66
N ASN A 155 -3.27 5.29 -8.66
CA ASN A 155 -2.89 3.90 -8.92
C ASN A 155 -3.43 2.90 -7.88
N SER A 156 -3.84 3.40 -6.71
CA SER A 156 -4.38 2.64 -5.58
C SER A 156 -5.90 2.83 -5.37
N LEU A 157 -6.59 3.46 -6.33
CA LEU A 157 -8.04 3.70 -6.35
C LEU A 157 -8.76 2.73 -7.31
N THR A 158 -8.46 1.44 -7.20
CA THR A 158 -9.19 0.38 -7.91
C THR A 158 -10.26 -0.23 -7.01
N GLU A 159 -11.30 -0.86 -7.58
CA GLU A 159 -12.29 -1.63 -6.80
C GLU A 159 -11.60 -2.62 -5.86
N TRP A 160 -10.62 -3.36 -6.40
CA TRP A 160 -9.88 -4.35 -5.65
C TRP A 160 -9.13 -3.72 -4.49
N ASP A 161 -8.39 -2.64 -4.69
CA ASP A 161 -7.63 -2.01 -3.60
C ASP A 161 -8.54 -1.36 -2.56
N VAL A 162 -9.64 -0.73 -2.99
CA VAL A 162 -10.65 -0.14 -2.10
C VAL A 162 -11.31 -1.19 -1.22
N ARG A 163 -11.70 -2.34 -1.77
CA ARG A 163 -12.37 -3.42 -1.02
C ARG A 163 -11.55 -3.95 0.16
N TRP A 164 -10.23 -3.83 0.08
CA TRP A 164 -9.29 -4.28 1.10
C TRP A 164 -8.70 -3.14 1.95
N ARG A 165 -9.15 -1.90 1.76
CA ARG A 165 -8.81 -0.79 2.64
C ARG A 165 -9.29 -1.07 4.06
N GLY A 166 -8.45 -0.75 5.04
CA GLY A 166 -8.69 -0.99 6.46
C GLY A 166 -7.88 -2.15 7.05
N ALA A 167 -7.41 -3.10 6.23
CA ALA A 167 -6.39 -4.05 6.66
C ALA A 167 -5.01 -3.35 6.68
N PRO A 168 -4.21 -3.51 7.75
CA PRO A 168 -2.87 -2.95 7.79
C PRO A 168 -2.00 -3.57 6.69
N VAL A 169 -1.13 -2.75 6.13
CA VAL A 169 -0.02 -3.22 5.28
C VAL A 169 0.93 -4.11 6.10
N LEU A 170 1.65 -5.02 5.43
CA LEU A 170 2.43 -6.08 6.07
C LEU A 170 3.46 -5.55 7.08
N ASP A 171 4.15 -4.47 6.75
CA ASP A 171 5.08 -3.73 7.62
C ASP A 171 4.41 -3.25 8.92
N LEU A 172 3.28 -2.56 8.82
CA LEU A 172 2.54 -2.08 10.00
C LEU A 172 1.97 -3.25 10.83
N PHE A 173 1.52 -4.32 10.17
CA PHE A 173 1.07 -5.53 10.86
C PHE A 173 2.22 -6.15 11.68
N LEU A 174 3.39 -6.34 11.06
CA LEU A 174 4.55 -6.91 11.73
C LEU A 174 5.05 -6.00 12.87
N ALA A 175 4.99 -4.67 12.70
CA ALA A 175 5.35 -3.73 13.76
C ALA A 175 4.44 -3.87 14.99
N ARG A 176 3.12 -3.91 14.78
CA ARG A 176 2.14 -4.13 15.85
C ARG A 176 2.30 -5.49 16.52
N GLU A 177 2.57 -6.54 15.74
CA GLU A 177 2.83 -7.87 16.30
C GLU A 177 4.14 -7.90 17.12
N ALA A 178 5.18 -7.18 16.69
CA ALA A 178 6.42 -7.07 17.44
C ALA A 178 6.19 -6.36 18.79
N GLU A 179 5.42 -5.27 18.81
CA GLU A 179 5.00 -4.58 20.04
C GLU A 179 4.18 -5.51 20.95
N ARG A 180 3.19 -6.22 20.39
CA ARG A 180 2.35 -7.18 21.13
C ARG A 180 3.17 -8.30 21.76
N MET A 181 4.26 -8.71 21.10
CA MET A 181 5.19 -9.73 21.60
C MET A 181 6.26 -9.16 22.56
N GLY A 182 6.25 -7.87 22.86
CA GLY A 182 7.23 -7.24 23.74
C GLY A 182 8.66 -7.19 23.16
N LYS A 183 8.79 -7.25 21.82
CA LYS A 183 10.09 -7.14 21.14
C LYS A 183 10.56 -5.69 21.17
N ARG A 184 11.88 -5.48 21.13
CA ARG A 184 12.42 -4.13 20.92
C ARG A 184 12.16 -3.71 19.47
N THR A 185 11.46 -2.60 19.28
CA THR A 185 11.14 -2.05 17.95
C THR A 185 11.84 -0.72 17.71
N GLY A 186 11.96 -0.33 16.44
CA GLY A 186 12.51 0.95 16.02
C GLY A 186 12.42 1.17 14.52
N ALA A 187 12.84 2.36 14.08
CA ALA A 187 12.95 2.74 12.68
C ALA A 187 14.42 2.85 12.26
N VAL A 188 14.74 2.50 11.02
CA VAL A 188 16.08 2.70 10.43
C VAL A 188 16.20 3.99 9.64
N GLU A 189 15.08 4.58 9.21
CA GLU A 189 15.02 5.79 8.39
C GLU A 189 14.19 6.89 9.06
N ASN A 190 14.41 8.13 8.59
CA ASN A 190 13.58 9.28 8.88
C ASN A 190 12.57 9.54 7.75
N VAL A 191 11.52 10.32 8.06
CA VAL A 191 10.47 10.66 7.09
C VAL A 191 11.04 11.39 5.87
N GLU A 192 12.04 12.26 6.10
CA GLU A 192 12.68 13.05 5.06
C GLU A 192 13.36 12.16 4.01
N GLU A 193 13.95 11.03 4.42
CA GLU A 193 14.64 10.08 3.55
C GLU A 193 13.66 9.37 2.58
N GLN A 194 12.40 9.23 2.98
CA GLN A 194 11.32 8.66 2.16
C GLN A 194 10.68 9.71 1.24
N CYS A 195 10.51 10.94 1.74
CA CYS A 195 9.81 11.98 0.99
C CYS A 195 10.71 12.68 -0.03
N HIS A 196 12.00 12.88 0.26
CA HIS A 196 12.92 13.61 -0.64
C HIS A 196 13.04 12.97 -2.03
N PRO A 197 13.27 11.65 -2.18
CA PRO A 197 13.37 11.03 -3.49
C PRO A 197 12.11 11.21 -4.34
N LEU A 198 10.93 11.08 -3.73
CA LEU A 198 9.65 11.24 -4.43
C LEU A 198 9.38 12.70 -4.79
N ASN A 199 9.62 13.61 -3.85
CA ASN A 199 9.36 15.04 -4.03
C ASN A 199 10.35 15.73 -4.98
N GLY A 200 11.51 15.12 -5.21
CA GLY A 200 12.51 15.57 -6.19
C GLY A 200 12.20 15.17 -7.65
N LEU A 201 11.16 14.34 -7.88
CA LEU A 201 10.80 13.94 -9.24
C LEU A 201 10.16 15.10 -10.02
N SER A 202 10.68 15.33 -11.21
CA SER A 202 10.12 16.28 -12.18
C SER A 202 8.83 15.74 -12.81
N PHE A 203 8.02 16.64 -13.36
CA PHE A 203 6.75 16.27 -13.99
C PHE A 203 6.91 15.29 -15.16
N SER A 204 8.00 15.38 -15.92
CA SER A 204 8.30 14.45 -17.01
C SER A 204 8.61 13.05 -16.49
N GLN A 205 9.36 12.92 -15.39
CA GLN A 205 9.64 11.64 -14.73
C GLN A 205 8.37 10.99 -14.17
N VAL A 206 7.47 11.80 -13.59
CA VAL A 206 6.16 11.31 -13.12
C VAL A 206 5.32 10.85 -14.31
N SER A 207 5.27 11.62 -15.40
CA SER A 207 4.48 11.27 -16.60
C SER A 207 4.94 9.96 -17.26
N VAL A 208 6.26 9.76 -17.37
CA VAL A 208 6.83 8.50 -17.88
C VAL A 208 6.45 7.32 -16.97
N SER A 209 6.54 7.50 -15.65
CA SER A 209 6.20 6.46 -14.68
C SER A 209 4.73 6.07 -14.73
N VAL A 210 3.82 7.05 -14.91
CA VAL A 210 2.38 6.79 -15.14
C VAL A 210 2.17 5.95 -16.40
N CYS A 211 2.80 6.34 -17.52
CA CYS A 211 2.65 5.63 -18.78
C CYS A 211 3.17 4.19 -18.69
N VAL A 212 4.33 3.97 -18.05
CA VAL A 212 4.92 2.64 -17.88
C VAL A 212 4.08 1.77 -16.94
N CYS A 213 3.63 2.30 -15.80
CA CYS A 213 2.75 1.58 -14.87
C CYS A 213 1.39 1.26 -15.50
N GLY A 214 0.83 2.18 -16.29
CA GLY A 214 -0.39 1.95 -17.08
C GLY A 214 -0.20 0.85 -18.13
N TRP A 215 0.93 0.85 -18.82
CA TRP A 215 1.30 -0.21 -19.77
C TRP A 215 1.46 -1.57 -19.08
N LEU A 216 2.18 -1.62 -17.96
CA LEU A 216 2.36 -2.85 -17.16
C LEU A 216 1.02 -3.37 -16.61
N LYS A 217 0.13 -2.48 -16.17
CA LYS A 217 -1.22 -2.87 -15.72
C LYS A 217 -2.05 -3.43 -16.87
N LYS A 218 -1.99 -2.85 -18.07
CA LYS A 218 -2.66 -3.38 -19.27
C LYS A 218 -2.09 -4.72 -19.73
N SER A 219 -0.77 -4.92 -19.65
CA SER A 219 -0.14 -6.18 -20.05
C SER A 219 -0.39 -7.32 -19.04
N VAL A 220 -0.60 -6.99 -17.76
CA VAL A 220 -0.95 -7.96 -16.71
C VAL A 220 -2.47 -8.20 -16.63
N CYS A 221 -3.30 -7.20 -16.95
CA CYS A 221 -4.76 -7.31 -17.00
C CYS A 221 -5.32 -6.44 -18.15
N PRO A 222 -5.76 -7.03 -19.28
CA PRO A 222 -6.22 -6.30 -20.45
C PRO A 222 -7.44 -5.40 -20.18
N ASP A 223 -8.27 -5.76 -19.20
CA ASP A 223 -9.50 -5.05 -18.83
C ASP A 223 -9.30 -3.99 -17.73
N CYS A 224 -8.07 -3.80 -17.25
CA CYS A 224 -7.76 -2.69 -16.36
C CYS A 224 -7.85 -1.37 -17.15
N ALA A 225 -8.96 -0.65 -16.95
CA ALA A 225 -9.14 0.71 -17.46
C ALA A 225 -8.01 1.61 -16.94
N VAL A 226 -7.04 1.92 -17.80
CA VAL A 226 -6.07 2.99 -17.57
C VAL A 226 -6.66 4.27 -18.16
N LEU A 227 -6.67 5.31 -17.33
CA LEU A 227 -7.11 6.68 -17.62
C LEU A 227 -6.66 7.25 -18.97
#